data_AF-A0A1G5K1H2-F1
#
_entry.id   AF-A0A1G5K1H2-F1
#
_cell.length_a   1.000
_cell.length_b   1.000
_cell.length_c   1.000
_cell.angle_alpha   90.00
_cell.angle_beta   90.00
_cell.angle_gamma   90.00
#
_symmetry.space_group_name_H-M   'P 1'
#
loop_
_entity.id
_entity.type
_entity.pdbx_description
1 polymer ?
#
loop_
_entity_poly.entity_id
_entity_poly.type
_entity_poly.pdbx_seq_one_letter_code
_entity_poly.pdbx_strand_id
1 'polypeptide(L)'
;MSLLTTYTVKSKAAQNVWCFKYSLKGLLVSFEILDGELTLKQINWLLDQKHFPFTELQIKAWGKMLKDNFEIVIGEPDLSFDTAWEQYGYKVGKKEAQDAWRKMSEANKVRFFLSIEPYKRYIARKQISPIYMVRYITKERYNDDYDNIK
;
A
#
# COMPACT_ATOMS: atom_id res chain seq x y z
N MET A 1 -1.21 -10.44 -24.33
CA MET A 1 -0.95 -10.13 -22.91
C MET A 1 -0.57 -11.42 -22.21
N SER A 2 0.63 -11.50 -21.63
CA SER A 2 1.02 -12.65 -20.80
C SER A 2 0.27 -12.57 -19.47
N LEU A 3 -0.29 -13.68 -19.01
CA LEU A 3 -0.88 -13.77 -17.68
C LEU A 3 0.24 -13.72 -16.65
N LEU A 4 0.14 -12.81 -15.68
CA LEU A 4 1.10 -12.62 -14.59
C LEU A 4 0.40 -12.80 -13.24
N THR A 5 1.13 -13.34 -12.28
CA THR A 5 0.70 -13.37 -10.88
C THR A 5 1.38 -12.23 -10.16
N THR A 6 0.59 -11.27 -9.67
CA THR A 6 1.10 -10.10 -8.95
C THR A 6 1.10 -10.36 -7.45
N TYR A 7 2.15 -9.93 -6.76
CA TYR A 7 2.28 -9.93 -5.32
C TYR A 7 2.61 -8.52 -4.86
N THR A 8 1.77 -7.98 -3.98
CA THR A 8 2.01 -6.70 -3.32
C THR A 8 2.61 -6.96 -1.94
N VAL A 9 3.78 -6.40 -1.68
CA VAL A 9 4.49 -6.49 -0.39
C VAL A 9 4.48 -5.13 0.27
N LYS A 10 3.84 -5.03 1.43
CA LYS A 10 3.81 -3.82 2.26
C LYS A 10 4.71 -4.02 3.46
N SER A 11 5.63 -3.10 3.70
CA SER A 11 6.39 -3.11 4.97
C SER A 11 5.49 -2.62 6.11
N LYS A 12 5.58 -3.26 7.27
CA LYS A 12 4.89 -2.80 8.49
C LYS A 12 5.66 -1.71 9.23
N ALA A 13 6.99 -1.71 9.09
CA ALA A 13 7.89 -0.77 9.77
C ALA A 13 8.14 0.50 8.94
N ALA A 14 8.06 0.41 7.62
CA ALA A 14 8.22 1.53 6.70
C ALA A 14 6.99 1.65 5.81
N GLN A 15 6.66 2.84 5.33
CA GLN A 15 5.55 3.06 4.39
C GLN A 15 5.90 2.61 2.95
N ASN A 16 6.80 1.63 2.79
CA ASN A 16 7.24 1.17 1.48
C ASN A 16 6.33 0.06 0.96
N VAL A 17 5.94 0.17 -0.30
CA VAL A 17 5.12 -0.84 -1.00
C VAL A 17 5.83 -1.27 -2.27
N TRP A 18 5.98 -2.58 -2.41
CA TRP A 18 6.63 -3.21 -3.55
C TRP A 18 5.65 -4.10 -4.29
N CYS A 19 5.85 -4.22 -5.59
CA CYS A 19 5.07 -5.07 -6.48
C CYS A 19 6.01 -6.03 -7.20
N PHE A 20 5.76 -7.33 -7.05
CA PHE A 20 6.46 -8.39 -7.76
C PHE A 20 5.49 -9.07 -8.72
N LYS A 21 5.82 -9.15 -10.00
CA LYS A 21 5.00 -9.85 -11.00
C LYS A 21 5.76 -11.08 -11.47
N TYR A 22 5.10 -12.24 -11.42
CA TYR A 22 5.66 -13.52 -11.85
C TYR A 22 4.94 -14.05 -13.08
N SER A 23 5.68 -14.71 -13.96
CA SER A 23 5.12 -15.49 -15.06
C SER A 23 4.37 -16.71 -14.54
N LEU A 24 3.57 -17.35 -15.41
CA LEU A 24 2.92 -18.64 -15.10
C LEU A 24 3.90 -19.77 -14.74
N LYS A 25 5.19 -19.63 -15.11
CA LYS A 25 6.25 -20.58 -14.73
C LYS A 25 6.85 -20.27 -13.35
N GLY A 26 6.32 -19.27 -12.64
CA GLY A 26 6.78 -18.85 -11.33
C GLY A 26 8.10 -18.08 -11.35
N LEU A 27 8.58 -17.61 -12.51
CA LEU A 27 9.77 -16.77 -12.62
C LEU A 27 9.40 -15.29 -12.58
N LEU A 28 10.20 -14.48 -11.87
CA LEU A 28 10.00 -13.03 -11.77
C LEU A 28 10.10 -12.38 -13.16
N VAL A 29 9.14 -11.50 -13.44
CA VAL A 29 9.03 -10.72 -14.69
C VAL A 29 9.24 -9.23 -14.41
N SER A 30 8.67 -8.71 -13.32
CA SER A 30 8.92 -7.32 -12.91
C SER A 30 8.98 -7.16 -11.40
N PHE A 31 9.77 -6.17 -10.97
CA PHE A 31 9.81 -5.64 -9.62
C PHE A 31 9.65 -4.13 -9.70
N GLU A 32 8.66 -3.60 -9.01
CA GLU A 32 8.29 -2.17 -9.03
C GLU A 32 8.15 -1.67 -7.58
N ILE A 33 8.67 -0.47 -7.32
CA ILE A 33 8.43 0.22 -6.05
C ILE A 33 7.20 1.10 -6.27
N LEU A 34 6.07 0.71 -5.69
CA LEU A 34 4.81 1.45 -5.82
C LEU A 34 4.75 2.66 -4.90
N ASP A 35 5.39 2.55 -3.73
CA ASP A 35 5.49 3.67 -2.79
C ASP A 35 6.75 3.58 -1.94
N GLY A 36 7.27 4.76 -1.59
CA GLY A 36 8.51 4.96 -0.86
C GLY A 36 9.77 4.80 -1.70
N GLU A 37 10.92 4.86 -1.03
CA GLU A 37 12.24 4.61 -1.62
C GLU A 37 12.93 3.48 -0.85
N LEU A 38 13.74 2.69 -1.54
CA LEU A 38 14.57 1.68 -0.90
C LEU A 38 15.75 2.35 -0.19
N THR A 39 15.78 2.26 1.13
CA THR A 39 16.95 2.63 1.93
C THR A 39 18.13 1.69 1.64
N LEU A 40 19.37 2.15 1.86
CA LEU A 40 20.57 1.30 1.70
C LEU A 40 20.47 -0.02 2.49
N LYS A 41 19.89 0.02 3.70
CA LYS A 41 19.67 -1.19 4.52
C LYS A 41 18.73 -2.17 3.81
N GLN A 42 17.66 -1.67 3.20
CA GLN A 42 16.73 -2.50 2.44
C GLN A 42 17.36 -3.02 1.16
N ILE A 43 18.15 -2.21 0.45
CA ILE A 43 18.89 -2.65 -0.75
C ILE A 43 19.84 -3.79 -0.39
N ASN A 44 20.66 -3.64 0.65
CA ASN A 44 21.62 -4.66 1.06
C ASN A 44 20.92 -5.95 1.52
N TRP A 45 19.84 -5.81 2.31
CA TRP A 45 19.04 -6.97 2.72
C TRP A 45 18.42 -7.68 1.51
N LEU A 46 17.87 -6.91 0.56
CA LEU A 46 17.17 -7.45 -0.58
C LEU A 46 18.13 -8.12 -1.58
N LEU A 47 19.20 -7.41 -1.99
CA LEU A 47 20.09 -7.83 -3.07
C LEU A 47 21.32 -8.58 -2.56
N ASP A 48 22.08 -7.99 -1.63
CA ASP A 48 23.39 -8.53 -1.22
C ASP A 48 23.25 -9.77 -0.34
N GLN A 49 22.25 -9.78 0.55
CA GLN A 49 21.94 -10.93 1.41
C GLN A 49 21.09 -12.00 0.70
N LYS A 50 20.85 -11.84 -0.62
CA LYS A 50 20.15 -12.81 -1.48
C LYS A 50 18.72 -13.12 -1.01
N HIS A 51 18.04 -12.15 -0.40
CA HIS A 51 16.64 -12.32 -0.04
C HIS A 51 15.69 -12.06 -1.22
N PHE A 52 16.14 -11.42 -2.30
CA PHE A 52 15.31 -11.08 -3.45
C PHE A 52 14.58 -12.31 -4.05
N PRO A 53 13.25 -12.30 -4.10
CA PRO A 53 12.46 -13.46 -4.49
C PRO A 53 12.33 -13.55 -6.02
N PHE A 54 13.34 -14.12 -6.68
CA PHE A 54 13.33 -14.38 -8.14
C PHE A 54 12.28 -15.41 -8.58
N THR A 55 11.75 -16.20 -7.64
CA THR A 55 10.70 -17.20 -7.88
C THR A 55 9.47 -16.98 -7.01
N GLU A 56 8.31 -17.39 -7.50
CA GLU A 56 7.04 -17.30 -6.77
C GLU A 56 7.09 -18.12 -5.45
N LEU A 57 7.84 -19.22 -5.43
CA LEU A 57 8.05 -20.02 -4.21
C LEU A 57 8.74 -19.21 -3.10
N GLN A 58 9.70 -18.36 -3.47
CA GLN A 58 10.44 -17.53 -2.50
C GLN A 58 9.55 -16.44 -1.88
N ILE A 59 8.71 -15.76 -2.67
CA ILE A 59 7.80 -14.74 -2.12
C ILE A 59 6.68 -15.36 -1.27
N LYS A 60 6.21 -16.57 -1.63
CA LYS A 60 5.33 -17.36 -0.76
C LYS A 60 6.00 -17.73 0.55
N ALA A 61 7.29 -18.08 0.52
CA ALA A 61 8.06 -18.36 1.74
C ALA A 61 8.22 -17.10 2.60
N TRP A 62 8.42 -15.92 1.99
CA TRP A 62 8.43 -14.64 2.73
C TRP A 62 7.14 -14.41 3.51
N GLY A 63 5.98 -14.72 2.93
CA GLY A 63 4.69 -14.58 3.61
C GLY A 63 4.58 -15.39 4.90
N LYS A 64 5.36 -16.47 5.03
CA LYS A 64 5.45 -17.27 6.27
C LYS A 64 6.54 -16.78 7.21
N MET A 65 7.74 -16.54 6.68
CA MET A 65 8.95 -16.25 7.48
C MET A 65 9.01 -14.81 7.97
N LEU A 66 8.47 -13.88 7.18
CA LEU A 66 8.60 -12.44 7.41
C LEU A 66 7.26 -11.77 7.68
N LYS A 67 6.24 -12.54 8.05
CA LYS A 67 4.88 -12.06 8.37
C LYS A 67 4.86 -10.95 9.43
N ASP A 68 5.85 -10.92 10.30
CA ASP A 68 5.96 -9.92 11.38
C ASP A 68 6.46 -8.57 10.84
N ASN A 69 7.18 -8.58 9.72
CA ASN A 69 7.78 -7.38 9.10
C ASN A 69 7.04 -6.91 7.84
N PHE A 70 6.39 -7.84 7.12
CA PHE A 70 5.73 -7.58 5.86
C PHE A 70 4.33 -8.17 5.82
N GLU A 71 3.44 -7.47 5.13
CA GLU A 71 2.15 -7.97 4.69
C GLU A 71 2.23 -8.24 3.18
N ILE A 72 1.98 -9.49 2.77
CA ILE A 72 2.08 -9.91 1.37
C ILE A 72 0.69 -10.35 0.89
N VAL A 73 0.19 -9.68 -0.15
CA VAL A 73 -1.13 -9.92 -0.74
C VAL A 73 -0.97 -10.35 -2.20
N ILE A 74 -1.74 -11.37 -2.61
CA ILE A 74 -1.79 -11.84 -4.00
C ILE A 74 -2.79 -10.97 -4.76
N GLY A 75 -2.36 -10.44 -5.91
CA GLY A 75 -3.10 -9.52 -6.76
C GLY A 75 -2.45 -8.15 -6.84
N GLU A 76 -2.83 -7.40 -7.89
CA GLU A 76 -2.64 -5.96 -7.89
C GLU A 76 -3.46 -5.36 -6.73
N PRO A 77 -2.96 -4.32 -6.03
CA PRO A 77 -3.78 -3.63 -5.07
C PRO A 77 -4.98 -3.05 -5.81
N ASP A 78 -6.20 -3.33 -5.34
CA ASP A 78 -7.39 -2.69 -5.89
C ASP A 78 -7.41 -1.21 -5.48
N LEU A 79 -6.84 -0.37 -6.35
CA LEU A 79 -6.78 1.07 -6.19
C LEU A 79 -8.00 1.79 -6.79
N SER A 80 -9.12 1.08 -6.96
CA SER A 80 -10.36 1.68 -7.45
C SER A 80 -10.95 2.66 -6.44
N PHE A 81 -11.67 3.65 -6.98
CA PHE A 81 -12.38 4.62 -6.16
C PHE A 81 -13.46 3.96 -5.29
N ASP A 82 -14.16 2.96 -5.81
CA ASP A 82 -15.25 2.31 -5.06
C ASP A 82 -14.71 1.56 -3.83
N THR A 83 -13.57 0.88 -3.96
CA THR A 83 -12.89 0.24 -2.83
C THR A 83 -12.38 1.27 -1.82
N ALA A 84 -11.79 2.38 -2.29
CA ALA A 84 -11.38 3.47 -1.40
C ALA A 84 -12.56 4.12 -0.67
N TRP A 85 -13.67 4.33 -1.37
CA TRP A 85 -14.90 4.93 -0.83
C TRP A 85 -15.54 4.05 0.25
N GLU A 86 -15.59 2.74 0.01
CA GLU A 86 -16.12 1.78 0.98
C GLU A 86 -15.21 1.67 2.20
N GLN A 87 -13.90 1.55 2.01
CA GLN A 87 -12.95 1.44 3.12
C GLN A 87 -12.88 2.73 3.95
N TYR A 88 -12.96 3.90 3.33
CA TYR A 88 -12.98 5.18 4.05
C TYR A 88 -14.22 5.30 4.94
N GLY A 89 -15.37 4.79 4.47
CA GLY A 89 -16.59 4.63 5.25
C GLY A 89 -17.41 5.92 5.47
N TYR A 90 -16.81 7.10 5.41
CA TYR A 90 -17.54 8.37 5.54
C TYR A 90 -18.08 8.86 4.19
N LYS A 91 -19.30 8.42 3.86
CA LYS A 91 -19.91 8.51 2.53
C LYS A 91 -20.52 9.89 2.21
N VAL A 92 -19.71 10.96 2.23
CA VAL A 92 -20.14 12.34 1.93
C VAL A 92 -19.34 12.97 0.78
N GLY A 93 -20.03 13.60 -0.19
CA GLY A 93 -19.39 14.30 -1.30
C GLY A 93 -18.79 13.38 -2.38
N LYS A 94 -19.50 12.29 -2.76
CA LYS A 94 -18.99 11.23 -3.64
C LYS A 94 -18.39 11.76 -4.96
N LYS A 95 -19.07 12.69 -5.63
CA LYS A 95 -18.62 13.24 -6.93
C LYS A 95 -17.28 13.97 -6.81
N GLU A 96 -17.16 14.87 -5.85
CA GLU A 96 -15.93 15.64 -5.62
C GLU A 96 -14.77 14.74 -5.16
N ALA A 97 -15.06 13.74 -4.33
CA ALA A 97 -14.08 12.74 -3.91
C ALA A 97 -13.58 11.91 -5.10
N GLN A 98 -14.46 11.52 -6.02
CA GLN A 98 -14.10 10.79 -7.23
C GLN A 98 -13.23 11.62 -8.16
N ASP A 99 -13.56 12.90 -8.34
CA ASP A 99 -12.76 13.82 -9.16
C ASP A 99 -11.38 14.08 -8.54
N ALA A 100 -11.28 14.18 -7.22
CA ALA A 100 -10.01 14.25 -6.51
C ALA A 100 -9.20 12.95 -6.64
N TRP A 101 -9.84 11.79 -6.50
CA TRP A 101 -9.20 10.48 -6.63
C TRP A 101 -8.59 10.23 -8.00
N ARG A 102 -9.29 10.64 -9.07
CA ARG A 102 -8.81 10.52 -10.46
C ARG A 102 -7.49 11.27 -10.69
N LYS A 103 -7.25 12.35 -9.95
CA LYS A 103 -6.03 13.16 -10.04
C LYS A 103 -4.85 12.60 -9.23
N MET A 104 -5.08 11.59 -8.39
CA MET A 104 -4.03 10.99 -7.57
C MET A 104 -3.13 10.06 -8.41
N SER A 105 -1.83 10.15 -8.19
CA SER A 105 -0.88 9.12 -8.65
C SER A 105 -1.17 7.77 -7.99
N GLU A 106 -0.72 6.68 -8.60
CA GLU A 106 -0.86 5.35 -8.01
C GLU A 106 -0.17 5.25 -6.64
N ALA A 107 1.01 5.84 -6.50
CA ALA A 107 1.72 5.95 -5.23
C ALA A 107 0.87 6.63 -4.15
N ASN A 108 0.23 7.76 -4.45
CA ASN A 108 -0.62 8.46 -3.49
C ASN A 108 -1.89 7.66 -3.16
N LYS A 109 -2.45 6.91 -4.12
CA LYS A 109 -3.59 6.02 -3.85
C LYS A 109 -3.17 4.90 -2.89
N VAL A 110 -1.98 4.33 -3.08
CA VAL A 110 -1.42 3.34 -2.15
C VAL A 110 -1.26 3.93 -0.75
N ARG A 111 -0.66 5.13 -0.62
CA ARG A 111 -0.56 5.85 0.66
C ARG A 111 -1.90 6.06 1.34
N PHE A 112 -2.90 6.48 0.56
CA PHE A 112 -4.26 6.65 1.07
C PHE A 112 -4.77 5.37 1.71
N PHE A 113 -4.64 4.21 1.06
CA PHE A 113 -5.07 2.93 1.65
C PHE A 113 -4.30 2.57 2.91
N LEU A 114 -2.98 2.81 2.94
CA LEU A 114 -2.15 2.55 4.13
C LEU A 114 -2.55 3.43 5.32
N SER A 115 -2.97 4.67 5.04
CA SER A 115 -3.28 5.66 6.08
C SER A 115 -4.70 5.54 6.65
N ILE A 116 -5.61 4.79 6.02
CA ILE A 116 -7.01 4.65 6.48
C ILE A 116 -7.07 4.13 7.92
N GLU A 117 -6.37 3.04 8.21
CA GLU A 117 -6.48 2.37 9.50
C GLU A 117 -5.84 3.19 10.65
N PRO A 118 -4.61 3.74 10.50
CA PRO A 118 -4.08 4.72 11.44
C PRO A 118 -5.00 5.93 11.65
N TYR A 119 -5.59 6.46 10.57
CA TYR A 119 -6.50 7.60 10.66
C TYR A 119 -7.77 7.28 11.45
N LYS A 120 -8.39 6.12 11.21
CA LYS A 120 -9.57 5.67 11.97
C LYS A 120 -9.27 5.55 13.46
N ARG A 121 -8.12 4.97 13.83
CA ARG A 121 -7.67 4.90 15.22
C ARG A 121 -7.50 6.30 15.84
N TYR A 122 -6.92 7.23 15.10
CA TYR A 122 -6.74 8.61 15.55
C TYR A 122 -8.08 9.33 15.80
N ILE A 123 -9.03 9.22 14.88
CA ILE A 123 -10.38 9.80 15.04
C ILE A 123 -11.06 9.23 16.29
N ALA A 124 -10.99 7.91 16.48
CA ALA A 124 -11.57 7.23 17.64
C ALA A 124 -10.92 7.68 18.95
N ARG A 125 -9.59 7.80 19.00
CA ARG A 125 -8.83 8.27 20.17
C ARG A 125 -9.14 9.72 20.52
N LYS A 126 -9.23 10.59 19.52
CA LYS A 126 -9.48 12.03 19.70
C LYS A 126 -10.96 12.40 19.82
N GLN A 127 -11.86 11.44 19.59
CA GLN A 127 -13.31 11.65 19.58
C GLN A 127 -13.74 12.80 18.66
N ILE A 128 -13.06 12.94 17.52
CA ILE A 128 -13.41 13.93 16.49
C ILE A 128 -14.29 13.29 15.43
N SER A 129 -14.95 14.10 14.59
CA SER A 129 -15.65 13.59 13.42
C SER A 129 -14.66 13.35 12.26
N PRO A 130 -14.87 12.29 11.44
CA PRO A 130 -14.11 12.10 10.22
C PRO A 130 -14.32 13.28 9.27
N ILE A 131 -13.27 13.66 8.53
CA ILE A 131 -13.38 14.70 7.50
C ILE A 131 -13.88 14.09 6.19
N TYR A 132 -14.41 14.91 5.27
CA TYR A 132 -14.78 14.43 3.94
C TYR A 132 -13.57 13.85 3.20
N MET A 133 -13.76 12.75 2.49
CA MET A 133 -12.70 12.09 1.70
C MET A 133 -12.04 13.06 0.73
N VAL A 134 -12.80 13.96 0.10
CA VAL A 134 -12.25 15.02 -0.76
C VAL A 134 -11.26 15.91 -0.01
N ARG A 135 -11.57 16.31 1.23
CA ARG A 135 -10.66 17.13 2.07
C ARG A 135 -9.45 16.32 2.54
N TYR A 136 -9.64 15.03 2.79
CA TYR A 136 -8.55 14.12 3.13
C TYR A 136 -7.54 13.98 1.98
N ILE A 137 -8.03 13.75 0.76
CA ILE A 137 -7.21 13.66 -0.46
C ILE A 137 -6.53 14.99 -0.78
N THR A 138 -7.31 16.06 -0.89
CA THR A 138 -6.80 17.38 -1.36
C THR A 138 -5.83 18.05 -0.39
N LYS A 139 -5.90 17.71 0.91
CA LYS A 139 -4.94 18.18 1.92
C LYS A 139 -3.83 17.16 2.20
N GLU A 140 -3.74 16.11 1.38
CA GLU A 140 -2.74 15.04 1.48
C GLU A 140 -2.63 14.45 2.89
N ARG A 141 -3.77 14.35 3.58
CA ARG A 141 -3.86 13.89 4.97
C ARG A 141 -3.43 12.44 5.15
N TYR A 142 -3.28 11.70 4.05
CA TYR A 142 -2.70 10.36 4.05
C TYR A 142 -1.19 10.33 4.35
N ASN A 143 -0.50 11.47 4.26
CA ASN A 143 0.91 11.59 4.66
C ASN A 143 1.08 11.91 6.16
N ASP A 144 -0.01 12.18 6.90
CA ASP A 144 0.06 12.53 8.32
C ASP A 144 0.36 11.27 9.17
N ASP A 145 1.21 11.42 10.19
CA ASP A 145 1.58 10.34 11.12
C ASP A 145 0.61 10.24 12.31
N TYR A 146 -0.55 9.63 12.06
CA TYR A 146 -1.65 9.52 13.02
C TYR A 146 -1.32 8.73 14.30
N ASP A 147 -0.37 7.79 14.24
CA ASP A 147 -0.02 6.99 15.41
C ASP A 147 0.78 7.82 16.43
N ASN A 148 1.58 8.80 15.97
CA ASN A 148 2.41 9.67 16.81
C ASN A 148 1.76 11.00 17.24
N ILE A 149 0.58 11.35 16.73
CA ILE A 149 -0.14 12.58 17.15
C ILE A 149 -0.79 12.38 18.53
N LYS A 150 -0.17 12.98 19.57
CA LYS A 150 -0.63 12.96 20.97
C LYS A 150 -1.97 13.65 21.16
#